data_AF-A0ABC8TXA3-F1
#
_entry.id   AF-A0ABC8TXA3-F1
#
_cell.length_a   1.000
_cell.length_b   1.000
_cell.length_c   1.000
_cell.angle_alpha   90.00
_cell.angle_beta   90.00
_cell.angle_gamma   90.00
#
_symmetry.space_group_name_H-M   'P 1'
#
loop_
_entity.id
_entity.type
_entity.pdbx_description
1 polymer ?
#
loop_
_entity_poly.entity_id
_entity_poly.type
_entity_poly.pdbx_seq_one_letter_code
_entity_poly.pdbx_strand_id
1 'polypeptide(L)'
;MNTELLKQKAEMLEEYFCIHVDAHGNLCRLPVILDQYTPDMDRVPEFVLCLGNDVDWDDEKNCFQAIAAALGNFYAMHPPLLPNPSGDGLQFYKRRTPPSSHDHEGNSSKTIEDGLMEDNIDHELLLEAENAWAQHEWSIQHVLFSAMRLFFKPPTSMATNGTFVQVASLEKLYKIFERC
;
A
#
# COMPACT_ATOMS: atom_id res chain seq x y z
N MET A 1 19.80 -6.88 13.87
CA MET A 1 19.52 -5.45 13.63
C MET A 1 20.58 -4.64 14.35
N ASN A 2 21.35 -3.81 13.64
CA ASN A 2 22.43 -3.02 14.23
C ASN A 2 21.89 -1.76 14.92
N THR A 3 21.19 -1.94 16.04
CA THR A 3 20.65 -0.83 16.84
C THR A 3 21.73 0.15 17.30
N GLU A 4 22.93 -0.35 17.58
CA GLU A 4 24.07 0.47 18.00
C GLU A 4 24.57 1.39 16.88
N LEU A 5 24.50 0.95 15.63
CA LEU A 5 24.85 1.79 14.47
C LEU A 5 23.86 2.95 14.32
N LEU A 6 22.56 2.66 14.41
CA LEU A 6 21.52 3.70 14.30
C LEU A 6 21.61 4.72 15.42
N LYS A 7 21.97 4.31 16.65
CA LYS A 7 22.24 5.24 17.75
C LYS A 7 23.43 6.16 17.45
N GLN A 8 24.52 5.62 16.89
CA GLN A 8 25.70 6.42 16.53
C GLN A 8 25.40 7.43 15.41
N LYS A 9 24.44 7.11 14.53
CA LYS A 9 24.03 7.97 13.40
C LYS A 9 22.78 8.80 13.68
N ALA A 10 22.23 8.74 14.91
CA ALA A 10 20.96 9.38 15.27
C ALA A 10 20.97 10.90 15.09
N GLU A 11 22.08 11.57 15.44
CA GLU A 11 22.23 13.03 15.29
C GLU A 11 22.09 13.45 13.82
N MET A 12 22.77 12.75 12.91
CA MET A 12 22.69 13.01 11.46
C MET A 12 21.29 12.74 10.91
N LEU A 13 20.67 11.63 11.32
CA LEU A 13 19.32 11.25 10.91
C LEU A 13 18.28 12.28 11.33
N GLU A 14 18.44 12.86 12.52
CA GLU A 14 17.57 13.91 13.02
C GLU A 14 17.79 15.23 12.27
N GLU A 15 19.04 15.64 12.05
CA GLU A 15 19.38 16.90 11.40
C GLU A 15 18.94 16.96 9.93
N TYR A 16 19.22 15.91 9.15
CA TYR A 16 18.97 15.94 7.70
C TYR A 16 17.63 15.35 7.28
N PHE A 17 17.12 14.37 8.02
CA PHE A 17 15.94 13.61 7.62
C PHE A 17 14.79 13.71 8.63
N CYS A 18 14.95 14.44 9.74
CA CYS A 18 13.96 14.53 10.82
C CYS A 18 13.54 13.17 11.39
N ILE A 19 14.45 12.18 11.34
CA ILE A 19 14.25 10.85 11.94
C ILE A 19 14.87 10.87 13.33
N HIS A 20 14.07 10.71 14.37
CA HIS A 20 14.57 10.74 15.75
C HIS A 20 14.62 9.33 16.35
N VAL A 21 15.81 8.93 16.79
CA VAL A 21 16.06 7.69 17.54
C VAL A 21 16.53 8.07 18.94
N ASP A 22 15.86 7.55 19.97
CA ASP A 22 16.21 7.86 21.36
C ASP A 22 17.50 7.14 21.81
N ALA A 23 17.98 7.48 23.02
CA ALA A 23 19.16 6.85 23.62
C ALA A 23 19.01 5.33 23.86
N HIS A 24 17.77 4.84 23.96
CA HIS A 24 17.47 3.42 24.11
C HIS A 24 17.49 2.67 22.77
N GLY A 25 17.46 3.39 21.64
CA GLY A 25 17.43 2.84 20.28
C GLY A 25 16.02 2.68 19.72
N ASN A 26 15.04 3.35 20.31
CA ASN A 26 13.66 3.36 19.82
C ASN A 26 13.48 4.46 18.79
N LEU A 27 12.76 4.16 17.72
CA LEU A 27 12.33 5.15 16.75
C LEU A 27 11.15 5.94 17.33
N CYS A 28 11.33 7.26 17.48
CA CYS A 28 10.37 8.13 18.16
C CYS A 28 9.71 9.15 17.23
N ARG A 29 10.36 9.51 16.12
CA ARG A 29 9.85 10.50 15.17
C ARG A 29 10.26 10.15 13.73
N LEU A 30 9.35 10.44 12.81
CA LEU A 30 9.55 10.32 11.37
C LEU A 30 9.21 11.66 10.68
N PRO A 31 9.80 11.94 9.50
CA PRO A 31 9.52 13.16 8.76
C PRO A 31 8.08 13.24 8.26
N VAL A 32 7.56 14.44 8.05
CA VAL A 32 6.32 14.62 7.27
C VAL A 32 6.70 14.97 5.85
N ILE A 33 6.60 14.00 4.93
CA ILE A 33 6.98 14.19 3.51
C ILE A 33 5.85 14.88 2.73
N LEU A 34 4.62 14.44 2.93
CA LEU A 34 3.42 15.02 2.33
C LEU A 34 2.47 15.45 3.45
N ASP A 35 1.87 16.63 3.30
CA ASP A 35 0.87 17.12 4.24
C ASP A 35 -0.33 16.17 4.26
N GLN A 36 -0.90 15.95 5.45
CA GLN A 36 -2.04 15.06 5.71
C GLN A 36 -1.84 13.60 5.28
N TYR A 37 -0.59 13.15 5.11
CA TYR A 37 -0.26 11.76 4.83
C TYR A 37 0.54 11.12 5.95
N THR A 38 0.04 9.99 6.44
CA THR A 38 0.76 9.10 7.35
C THR A 38 1.00 7.80 6.62
N PRO A 39 2.26 7.31 6.53
CA PRO A 39 2.55 6.05 5.88
C PRO A 39 2.07 4.87 6.71
N ASP A 40 2.08 3.69 6.11
CA ASP A 40 1.69 2.45 6.77
C ASP A 40 2.70 2.08 7.87
N MET A 41 2.27 2.19 9.14
CA MET A 41 3.13 1.93 10.30
C MET A 41 3.51 0.46 10.46
N ASP A 42 2.79 -0.47 9.84
CA ASP A 42 3.14 -1.90 9.86
C ASP A 42 4.45 -2.18 9.11
N ARG A 43 4.90 -1.23 8.27
CA ARG A 43 6.15 -1.31 7.50
C ARG A 43 7.35 -0.67 8.19
N VAL A 44 7.18 -0.11 9.38
CA VAL A 44 8.29 0.45 10.17
C VAL A 44 9.41 -0.57 10.40
N PRO A 45 9.15 -1.86 10.70
CA PRO A 45 10.22 -2.85 10.85
C PRO A 45 11.07 -3.02 9.58
N GLU A 46 10.44 -3.04 8.40
CA GLU A 46 11.13 -3.15 7.11
C GLU A 46 11.99 -1.90 6.85
N PHE A 47 11.43 -0.72 7.09
CA PHE A 47 12.16 0.56 6.96
C PHE A 47 13.41 0.61 7.86
N VAL A 48 13.28 0.24 9.13
CA VAL A 48 14.42 0.27 10.07
C VAL A 48 15.47 -0.78 9.71
N LEU A 49 15.06 -1.94 9.15
CA LEU A 49 15.99 -2.93 8.62
C LEU A 49 16.79 -2.39 7.43
N CYS A 50 16.14 -1.69 6.50
CA CYS A 50 16.81 -1.04 5.37
C CYS A 50 17.84 -0.01 5.85
N LEU A 51 17.49 0.83 6.82
CA LEU A 51 18.46 1.79 7.38
C LEU A 51 19.68 1.11 8.01
N GLY A 52 19.48 -0.02 8.68
CA GLY A 52 20.56 -0.72 9.37
C GLY A 52 21.48 -1.55 8.47
N ASN A 53 20.98 -2.02 7.32
CA ASN A 53 21.67 -3.02 6.49
C ASN A 53 22.01 -2.55 5.07
N ASP A 54 21.16 -1.71 4.47
CA ASP A 54 21.27 -1.35 3.04
C ASP A 54 21.95 0.00 2.82
N VAL A 55 22.06 0.81 3.87
CA VAL A 55 22.72 2.12 3.83
C VAL A 55 24.23 1.93 3.98
N ASP A 56 24.97 2.31 2.94
CA ASP A 56 26.42 2.52 3.03
C ASP A 56 26.69 3.85 3.74
N TRP A 57 27.20 3.78 4.97
CA TRP A 57 27.45 4.94 5.83
C TRP A 57 28.81 5.60 5.60
N ASP A 58 29.65 5.03 4.74
CA ASP A 58 31.02 5.48 4.47
C ASP A 58 31.08 6.39 3.23
N ASP A 59 30.23 6.16 2.22
CA ASP A 59 30.08 7.04 1.05
C ASP A 59 28.90 8.00 1.22
N GLU A 60 29.19 9.31 1.35
CA GLU A 60 28.17 10.34 1.57
C GLU A 60 27.04 10.30 0.54
N LYS A 61 27.37 10.22 -0.75
CA LYS A 61 26.36 10.29 -1.80
C LYS A 61 25.44 9.08 -1.78
N ASN A 62 26.00 7.88 -1.67
CA ASN A 62 25.23 6.64 -1.60
C ASN A 62 24.42 6.57 -0.29
N CYS A 63 24.97 7.05 0.83
CA CYS A 63 24.29 7.14 2.11
C CYS A 63 22.98 7.94 1.99
N PHE A 64 23.06 9.20 1.53
CA PHE A 64 21.90 10.07 1.39
C PHE A 64 20.90 9.51 0.37
N GLN A 65 21.39 8.95 -0.74
CA GLN A 65 20.54 8.34 -1.75
C GLN A 65 19.80 7.10 -1.21
N ALA A 66 20.46 6.25 -0.43
CA ALA A 66 19.86 5.05 0.16
C ALA A 66 18.83 5.42 1.23
N ILE A 67 19.12 6.38 2.11
CA ILE A 67 18.16 6.86 3.12
C ILE A 67 16.94 7.49 2.44
N ALA A 68 17.14 8.34 1.43
CA ALA A 68 16.04 8.95 0.69
C ALA A 68 15.19 7.91 -0.06
N ALA A 69 15.82 6.86 -0.61
CA ALA A 69 15.11 5.75 -1.23
C ALA A 69 14.33 4.92 -0.19
N ALA A 70 14.91 4.64 0.98
CA ALA A 70 14.23 3.94 2.06
C ALA A 70 13.00 4.72 2.57
N LEU A 71 13.13 6.04 2.74
CA LEU A 71 11.99 6.92 3.05
C LEU A 71 10.96 6.91 1.91
N GLY A 72 11.39 7.01 0.66
CA GLY A 72 10.49 6.96 -0.49
C GLY A 72 9.69 5.66 -0.58
N ASN A 73 10.34 4.53 -0.29
CA ASN A 73 9.68 3.22 -0.25
C ASN A 73 8.73 3.10 0.95
N PHE A 74 9.13 3.57 2.13
CA PHE A 74 8.29 3.53 3.32
C PHE A 74 7.05 4.43 3.20
N TYR A 75 7.18 5.59 2.54
CA TYR A 75 6.06 6.51 2.26
C TYR A 75 5.32 6.19 0.96
N ALA A 76 5.62 5.07 0.29
CA ALA A 76 4.84 4.66 -0.87
C ALA A 76 3.43 4.24 -0.43
N MET A 77 2.42 4.67 -1.21
CA MET A 77 1.04 4.23 -0.97
C MET A 77 0.89 2.79 -1.43
N HIS A 78 0.88 1.86 -0.47
CA HIS A 78 0.61 0.45 -0.71
C HIS A 78 -0.89 0.16 -0.65
N PRO A 79 -1.37 -0.84 -1.42
CA PRO A 79 -2.73 -1.34 -1.27
C PRO A 79 -3.01 -1.80 0.17
N PRO A 80 -4.25 -1.68 0.66
CA PRO A 80 -4.65 -2.24 1.95
C PRO A 80 -4.36 -3.75 2.05
N LEU A 81 -4.13 -4.23 3.27
CA LEU A 81 -3.90 -5.66 3.54
C LEU A 81 -5.13 -6.51 3.24
N LEU A 82 -6.32 -5.96 3.47
CA LEU A 82 -7.58 -6.61 3.15
C LEU A 82 -7.80 -6.59 1.63
N PRO A 83 -8.17 -7.73 1.00
CA PRO A 83 -8.49 -7.78 -0.43
C PRO A 83 -9.52 -6.71 -0.86
N ASN A 84 -9.54 -6.33 -2.14
CA ASN A 84 -10.60 -5.42 -2.60
C ASN A 84 -11.94 -6.19 -2.57
N PRO A 85 -12.98 -5.72 -1.86
CA PRO A 85 -14.27 -6.42 -1.82
C PRO A 85 -15.06 -6.31 -3.14
N SER A 86 -14.66 -5.43 -4.06
CA SER A 86 -15.32 -5.22 -5.35
C SER A 86 -15.20 -6.44 -6.28
N GLY A 87 -16.26 -6.69 -7.05
CA GLY A 87 -16.30 -7.78 -8.03
C GLY A 87 -16.16 -9.16 -7.39
N ASP A 88 -15.24 -9.97 -7.91
CA ASP A 88 -15.01 -11.34 -7.41
C ASP A 88 -14.35 -11.38 -6.01
N GLY A 89 -13.90 -10.24 -5.48
CA GLY A 89 -13.22 -10.15 -4.18
C GLY A 89 -14.13 -10.36 -2.96
N LEU A 90 -15.45 -10.24 -3.12
CA LEU A 90 -16.42 -10.48 -2.05
C LEU A 90 -16.31 -11.90 -1.45
N GLN A 91 -15.78 -12.86 -2.22
CA GLN A 91 -15.60 -14.25 -1.79
C GLN A 91 -14.64 -14.38 -0.59
N PHE A 92 -13.69 -13.44 -0.41
CA PHE A 92 -12.73 -13.47 0.70
C PHE A 92 -13.37 -13.20 2.07
N TYR A 93 -14.56 -12.60 2.07
CA TYR A 93 -15.29 -12.19 3.28
C TYR A 93 -16.40 -13.17 3.67
N LYS A 94 -16.52 -14.29 2.95
CA LYS A 94 -17.44 -15.36 3.34
C LYS A 94 -16.85 -16.13 4.51
N ARG A 95 -17.65 -16.28 5.57
CA ARG A 95 -17.30 -17.05 6.77
C ARG A 95 -17.02 -18.49 6.34
N ARG A 96 -15.84 -19.01 6.67
CA ARG A 96 -15.50 -20.41 6.39
C ARG A 96 -16.39 -21.30 7.25
N THR A 97 -17.33 -22.01 6.64
CA THR A 97 -18.04 -23.10 7.31
C THR A 97 -17.02 -24.21 7.61
N PRO A 98 -16.93 -24.72 8.85
CA PRO A 98 -16.05 -25.85 9.14
C PRO A 98 -16.49 -27.05 8.28
N PRO A 99 -15.56 -27.88 7.78
CA PRO A 99 -15.94 -29.07 7.04
C PRO A 99 -16.65 -30.02 8.00
N SER A 100 -17.96 -30.16 7.84
CA SER A 100 -18.72 -31.26 8.40
C SER A 100 -18.16 -32.56 7.86
N SER A 101 -17.65 -33.41 8.74
CA SER A 101 -17.34 -34.81 8.44
C SER A 101 -18.57 -35.48 7.82
N HIS A 102 -18.38 -36.05 6.63
CA HIS A 102 -19.21 -37.04 5.91
C HIS A 102 -20.12 -37.91 6.83
N ASP A 103 -21.36 -38.27 6.50
CA ASP A 103 -21.90 -38.76 5.22
C ASP A 103 -23.41 -38.48 5.09
N HIS A 104 -23.90 -38.21 3.87
CA HIS A 104 -24.98 -38.99 3.25
C HIS A 104 -25.23 -38.57 1.78
N GLU A 105 -25.25 -39.57 0.91
CA GLU A 105 -25.61 -39.52 -0.51
C GLU A 105 -27.04 -39.02 -0.74
N GLY A 106 -27.25 -38.19 -1.78
CA GLY A 106 -28.61 -37.80 -2.19
C GLY A 106 -28.66 -36.75 -3.30
N ASN A 107 -28.96 -37.18 -4.51
CA ASN A 107 -29.04 -36.44 -5.77
C ASN A 107 -30.25 -35.47 -5.87
N SER A 108 -30.08 -34.23 -6.37
CA SER A 108 -30.88 -33.59 -7.45
C SER A 108 -30.93 -32.04 -7.44
N SER A 109 -30.66 -31.46 -8.63
CA SER A 109 -31.28 -30.29 -9.27
C SER A 109 -31.16 -28.86 -8.70
N LYS A 110 -30.59 -27.98 -9.54
CA LYS A 110 -30.63 -26.50 -9.51
C LYS A 110 -32.06 -25.96 -9.38
N THR A 111 -32.33 -24.95 -8.54
CA THR A 111 -32.53 -23.51 -8.90
C THR A 111 -32.90 -22.65 -7.68
N ILE A 112 -32.29 -21.46 -7.59
CA ILE A 112 -32.71 -20.22 -6.89
C ILE A 112 -33.03 -20.30 -5.39
N GLU A 113 -32.04 -19.98 -4.55
CA GLU A 113 -32.27 -19.30 -3.27
C GLU A 113 -31.29 -18.12 -3.15
N ASP A 114 -31.73 -17.00 -3.71
CA ASP A 114 -31.08 -15.67 -3.67
C ASP A 114 -31.19 -14.99 -2.29
N GLY A 115 -31.76 -15.69 -1.29
CA GLY A 115 -32.11 -15.15 0.03
C GLY A 115 -31.28 -15.64 1.21
N LEU A 116 -30.29 -16.54 1.00
CA LEU A 116 -29.45 -17.12 2.07
C LEU A 116 -27.98 -16.66 2.02
N MET A 117 -27.63 -15.75 1.11
CA MET A 117 -26.24 -15.32 0.92
C MET A 117 -25.76 -14.25 1.91
N GLU A 118 -26.67 -13.49 2.54
CA GLU A 118 -26.30 -12.42 3.47
C GLU A 118 -25.80 -12.94 4.84
N ASP A 119 -26.27 -14.11 5.29
CA ASP A 119 -25.94 -14.65 6.62
C ASP A 119 -24.55 -15.29 6.72
N ASN A 120 -23.92 -15.61 5.58
CA ASN A 120 -22.60 -16.25 5.53
C ASN A 120 -21.45 -15.24 5.35
N ILE A 121 -21.72 -13.94 5.32
CA ILE A 121 -20.69 -12.92 5.17
C ILE A 121 -20.24 -12.45 6.56
N ASP A 122 -18.93 -12.25 6.70
CA ASP A 122 -18.37 -11.53 7.82
C ASP A 122 -18.53 -10.03 7.57
N HIS A 123 -19.69 -9.50 7.98
CA HIS A 123 -20.06 -8.10 7.75
C HIS A 123 -19.11 -7.12 8.42
N GLU A 124 -18.53 -7.48 9.57
CA GLU A 124 -17.58 -6.62 10.27
C GLU A 124 -16.28 -6.49 9.48
N LEU A 125 -15.72 -7.63 9.04
CA LEU A 125 -14.50 -7.66 8.24
C LEU A 125 -14.70 -7.02 6.85
N LEU A 126 -15.89 -7.19 6.25
CA LEU A 126 -16.23 -6.57 4.98
C LEU A 126 -16.29 -5.05 5.09
N LEU A 127 -16.97 -4.52 6.11
CA LEU A 127 -17.04 -3.08 6.36
C LEU A 127 -15.64 -2.48 6.63
N GLU A 128 -14.77 -3.19 7.34
CA GLU A 128 -13.38 -2.77 7.53
C GLU A 128 -12.63 -2.67 6.19
N ALA A 129 -12.78 -3.68 5.32
CA ALA A 129 -12.16 -3.67 4.00
C ALA A 129 -12.68 -2.53 3.13
N GLU A 130 -13.99 -2.32 3.08
CA GLU A 130 -14.61 -1.22 2.31
C GLU A 130 -14.08 0.14 2.76
N ASN A 131 -14.01 0.37 4.07
CA ASN A 131 -13.47 1.60 4.63
C ASN A 131 -11.99 1.78 4.29
N ALA A 132 -11.17 0.73 4.40
CA ALA A 132 -9.75 0.78 4.09
C ALA A 132 -9.49 1.09 2.60
N TRP A 133 -10.24 0.47 1.70
CA TRP A 133 -10.15 0.74 0.26
C TRP A 133 -10.65 2.13 -0.10
N ALA A 134 -11.78 2.58 0.46
CA ALA A 134 -12.29 3.93 0.24
C ALA A 134 -11.28 5.00 0.71
N GLN A 135 -10.66 4.80 1.88
CA GLN A 135 -9.63 5.71 2.39
C GLN A 135 -8.37 5.71 1.51
N HIS A 136 -7.96 4.55 1.01
CA HIS A 136 -6.83 4.43 0.10
C HIS A 136 -7.08 5.18 -1.23
N GLU A 137 -8.24 4.95 -1.86
CA GLU A 137 -8.63 5.64 -3.09
C GLU A 137 -8.73 7.16 -2.90
N TRP A 138 -9.32 7.59 -1.77
CA TRP A 138 -9.41 9.00 -1.43
C TRP A 138 -8.02 9.63 -1.30
N SER A 139 -7.10 8.95 -0.62
CA SER A 139 -5.72 9.42 -0.40
C SER A 139 -4.95 9.50 -1.72
N ILE A 140 -5.12 8.52 -2.61
CA ILE A 140 -4.54 8.55 -3.95
C ILE A 140 -5.02 9.79 -4.71
N GLN A 141 -6.33 10.03 -4.74
CA GLN A 141 -6.93 11.11 -5.51
C GLN A 141 -6.58 12.50 -4.97
N HIS A 142 -6.66 12.68 -3.65
CA HIS A 142 -6.65 14.02 -3.04
C HIS A 142 -5.31 14.40 -2.44
N VAL A 143 -4.47 13.42 -2.07
CA VAL A 143 -3.16 13.66 -1.48
C VAL A 143 -2.08 13.36 -2.51
N LEU A 144 -1.99 12.12 -3.01
CA LEU A 144 -0.89 11.72 -3.89
C LEU A 144 -0.94 12.44 -5.24
N PHE A 145 -2.04 12.35 -5.99
CA PHE A 145 -2.12 13.00 -7.30
C PHE A 145 -2.06 14.53 -7.20
N SER A 146 -2.61 15.10 -6.12
CA SER A 146 -2.50 16.53 -5.84
C SER A 146 -1.03 16.95 -5.68
N ALA A 147 -0.25 16.20 -4.90
CA ALA A 147 1.18 16.44 -4.71
C ALA A 147 2.00 16.15 -5.98
N MET A 148 1.71 15.05 -6.69
CA MET A 148 2.42 14.68 -7.91
C MET A 148 2.32 15.77 -8.98
N ARG A 149 1.16 16.41 -9.12
CA ARG A 149 0.96 17.51 -10.07
C ARG A 149 1.92 18.68 -9.84
N LEU A 150 2.37 18.89 -8.60
CA LEU A 150 3.24 20.00 -8.21
C LEU A 150 4.72 19.61 -8.15
N PHE A 151 5.03 18.41 -7.67
CA PHE A 151 6.39 18.03 -7.27
C PHE A 151 7.00 16.90 -8.09
N PHE A 152 6.19 16.09 -8.77
CA PHE A 152 6.70 14.90 -9.45
C PHE A 152 7.39 15.25 -10.77
N LYS A 153 8.67 14.85 -10.88
CA LYS A 153 9.47 14.95 -12.10
C LYS A 153 9.83 13.54 -12.57
N PRO A 154 9.01 12.90 -13.43
CA PRO A 154 9.23 11.51 -13.81
C PRO A 154 10.54 11.36 -14.61
N PRO A 155 11.42 10.42 -14.25
CA PRO A 155 12.56 10.06 -15.09
C PRO A 155 12.11 9.42 -16.39
N THR A 156 12.90 9.57 -17.45
CA THR A 156 12.60 9.04 -18.79
C THR A 156 12.46 7.52 -18.83
N SER A 157 13.13 6.81 -17.92
CA SER A 157 13.01 5.37 -17.77
C SER A 157 11.57 4.92 -17.48
N MET A 158 10.75 5.74 -16.82
CA MET A 158 9.35 5.41 -16.51
C MET A 158 8.45 5.29 -17.73
N ALA A 159 8.85 5.85 -18.87
CA ALA A 159 8.12 5.73 -20.13
C ALA A 159 8.27 4.34 -20.78
N THR A 160 9.27 3.54 -20.36
CA THR A 160 9.64 2.28 -21.01
C THR A 160 9.69 1.08 -20.08
N ASN A 161 9.80 1.29 -18.76
CA ASN A 161 9.89 0.23 -17.76
C ASN A 161 8.52 -0.36 -17.33
N GLY A 162 7.42 0.10 -17.93
CA GLY A 162 6.07 -0.34 -17.58
C GLY A 162 5.41 0.44 -16.43
N THR A 163 6.03 1.47 -15.87
CA THR A 163 5.40 2.34 -14.85
C THR A 163 4.19 3.07 -15.40
N PHE A 164 4.28 3.63 -16.61
CA PHE A 164 3.15 4.25 -17.30
C PHE A 164 2.81 3.48 -18.58
N VAL A 165 1.58 2.98 -18.66
CA VAL A 165 1.10 2.20 -19.82
C VAL A 165 -0.14 2.87 -20.40
N GLN A 166 -0.11 3.17 -21.70
CA GLN A 166 -1.29 3.70 -22.39
C GLN A 166 -2.31 2.58 -22.61
N VAL A 167 -3.38 2.58 -21.83
CA VAL A 167 -4.47 1.60 -21.94
C VAL A 167 -5.48 1.94 -23.04
N ALA A 168 -5.70 3.23 -23.31
CA ALA A 168 -6.66 3.70 -24.30
C ALA A 168 -6.24 5.05 -24.91
N SER A 169 -6.90 5.43 -26.02
CA SER A 169 -6.80 6.76 -26.63
C SER A 169 -8.19 7.20 -27.09
N LEU A 170 -8.59 8.41 -26.72
CA LEU A 170 -9.87 9.00 -27.13
C LEU A 170 -10.00 9.05 -28.66
N GLU A 171 -8.92 9.31 -29.39
CA GLU A 171 -8.93 9.33 -30.86
C GLU A 171 -9.29 7.98 -31.48
N LYS A 172 -8.90 6.88 -30.82
CA LYS A 172 -9.26 5.52 -31.24
C LYS A 172 -10.68 5.18 -30.79
N LEU A 173 -11.08 5.60 -29.59
CA LEU A 173 -12.41 5.34 -29.05
C LEU A 173 -13.50 6.08 -29.85
N TYR A 174 -13.29 7.34 -30.22
CA TYR A 174 -14.26 8.12 -30.99
C TYR A 174 -14.49 7.62 -32.42
N LYS A 175 -13.64 6.73 -32.95
CA LYS A 175 -13.87 6.05 -34.24
C LYS A 175 -14.86 4.88 -34.14
N ILE A 176 -15.08 4.39 -32.93
CA ILE A 176 -15.92 3.22 -32.66
C ILE A 176 -17.20 3.65 -31.94
N PHE A 177 -17.07 4.56 -30.97
CA PHE A 177 -18.17 5.07 -30.15
C PHE A 177 -18.60 6.45 -30.65
N GLU A 178 -19.54 6.46 -31.60
CA GLU A 178 -20.18 7.67 -32.11
C GLU A 178 -21.52 7.95 -31.40
N ARG A 179 -21.99 9.21 -31.46
CA ARG A 179 -23.31 9.58 -30.93
C ARG A 179 -24.39 8.98 -31.83
N CYS A 180 -25.49 8.51 -31.23
CA CYS A 180 -26.68 8.04 -31.95
C CYS A 180 -27.29 9.14 -32.82
#